data_AF-A0A1B6K8Y6-F1
#
_entry.id   AF-A0A1B6K8Y6-F1
#
_cell.length_a   1.000
_cell.length_b   1.000
_cell.length_c   1.000
_cell.angle_alpha   90.00
_cell.angle_beta   90.00
_cell.angle_gamma   90.00
#
_symmetry.space_group_name_H-M   'P 1'
#
loop_
_entity.id
_entity.type
_entity.pdbx_description
1 polymer ?
#
loop_
_entity_poly.entity_id
_entity_poly.type
_entity_poly.pdbx_seq_one_letter_code
_entity_poly.pdbx_strand_id
1 'polypeptide(L)'
;MASSEVNDSVQYFEGVEKLLEIWFTKSDGNDKQCDLRKIPRQQLESLLKIVRCEVISFSSNDTVDAYVLSESSMFVARRRFILKTCGTTTPLQCLAPLMLLVENYAGFDQVEDVFYSRKNFKRPDLQKNPHRSFEKEVALLDSFFVNGGTAYCLGSPARDCWYLYTLNPPTPHPPQPDQTLEVLMTDLDPEVMKIFTQEGSSSAADATQKSGIDLIICG
;
A
#
# COMPACT_ATOMS: atom_id res chain seq x y z
N MET A 1 16.50 -3.83 -48.35
CA MET A 1 15.22 -3.61 -47.67
C MET A 1 15.28 -4.40 -46.37
N ALA A 2 15.69 -3.75 -45.29
CA ALA A 2 15.68 -4.34 -43.95
C ALA A 2 14.41 -3.83 -43.28
N SER A 3 13.44 -4.72 -43.09
CA SER A 3 12.26 -4.47 -42.26
C SER A 3 12.73 -4.39 -40.81
N SER A 4 12.69 -3.20 -40.24
CA SER A 4 12.85 -2.98 -38.81
C SER A 4 11.63 -3.57 -38.10
N GLU A 5 11.77 -4.77 -37.54
CA GLU A 5 10.83 -5.31 -36.56
C GLU A 5 10.89 -4.42 -35.31
N VAL A 6 9.88 -3.57 -35.15
CA VAL A 6 9.61 -2.90 -33.87
C VAL A 6 9.14 -3.99 -32.93
N ASN A 7 10.02 -4.42 -32.02
CA ASN A 7 9.70 -5.37 -30.97
C ASN A 7 8.85 -4.67 -29.89
N ASP A 8 7.60 -4.41 -30.21
CA ASP A 8 6.58 -3.88 -29.30
C ASP A 8 6.07 -5.01 -28.40
N SER A 9 6.96 -5.55 -27.56
CA SER A 9 6.55 -6.45 -26.49
C SER A 9 5.92 -5.61 -25.38
N VAL A 10 4.60 -5.41 -25.48
CA VAL A 10 3.80 -4.77 -24.43
C VAL A 10 3.98 -5.60 -23.16
N GLN A 11 4.85 -5.13 -22.27
CA GLN A 11 5.08 -5.78 -20.99
C GLN A 11 3.83 -5.59 -20.13
N TYR A 12 3.17 -6.68 -19.78
CA TYR A 12 2.00 -6.65 -18.92
C TYR A 12 2.33 -6.03 -17.56
N PHE A 13 1.52 -5.06 -17.15
CA PHE A 13 1.59 -4.42 -15.83
C PHE A 13 0.33 -4.75 -15.03
N GLU A 14 0.51 -5.24 -13.80
CA GLU A 14 -0.59 -5.49 -12.88
C GLU A 14 -0.92 -4.19 -12.13
N GLY A 15 -1.98 -3.49 -12.55
CA GLY A 15 -2.43 -2.27 -11.87
C GLY A 15 -3.17 -2.50 -10.55
N VAL A 16 -3.53 -3.74 -10.22
CA VAL A 16 -4.19 -4.04 -8.94
C VAL A 16 -3.23 -3.82 -7.78
N GLU A 17 -3.64 -2.94 -6.87
CA GLU A 17 -2.88 -2.56 -5.69
C GLU A 17 -3.01 -3.60 -4.57
N LYS A 18 -1.94 -3.71 -3.78
CA LYS A 18 -1.84 -4.40 -2.51
C LYS A 18 -1.68 -3.32 -1.43
N LEU A 19 -2.61 -3.25 -0.50
CA LEU A 19 -2.64 -2.28 0.58
C LEU A 19 -2.26 -2.98 1.89
N LEU A 20 -1.22 -2.48 2.56
CA LEU A 20 -0.85 -2.88 3.91
C LEU A 20 -1.00 -1.68 4.83
N GLU A 21 -1.89 -1.78 5.80
CA GLU A 21 -2.09 -0.79 6.86
C GLU A 21 -1.84 -1.47 8.21
N ILE A 22 -1.05 -0.82 9.07
CA ILE A 22 -0.71 -1.32 10.40
C ILE A 22 -0.84 -0.20 11.42
N TRP A 23 -1.54 -0.51 12.50
CA TRP A 23 -1.67 0.34 13.67
C TRP A 23 -0.80 -0.21 14.79
N PHE A 24 -0.09 0.68 15.46
CA PHE A 24 0.81 0.33 16.55
C PHE A 24 0.33 0.93 17.86
N THR A 25 0.61 0.24 18.96
CA THR A 25 0.25 0.65 20.31
C THR A 25 1.35 0.23 21.29
N LYS A 26 1.11 0.49 22.57
CA LYS A 26 2.00 0.10 23.64
C LYS A 26 1.26 -0.78 24.64
N SER A 27 1.89 -1.87 25.06
CA SER A 27 1.34 -2.84 26.00
C SER A 27 0.91 -2.23 27.35
N ASP A 28 1.59 -1.16 27.78
CA ASP A 28 1.29 -0.40 29.00
C ASP A 28 0.28 0.74 28.79
N GLY A 29 -0.22 0.94 27.57
CA GLY A 29 -1.13 2.02 27.19
C GLY A 29 -0.51 3.43 27.16
N ASN A 30 0.77 3.59 27.48
CA ASN A 30 1.45 4.89 27.53
C ASN A 30 2.19 5.20 26.22
N ASP A 31 1.41 5.35 25.14
CA ASP A 31 1.91 5.61 23.79
C ASP A 31 2.22 7.10 23.51
N LYS A 32 2.09 7.98 24.51
CA LYS A 32 2.15 9.46 24.36
C LYS A 32 3.44 9.97 23.74
N GLN A 33 4.55 9.28 23.99
CA GLN A 33 5.87 9.61 23.48
C GLN A 33 6.24 8.79 22.24
N CYS A 34 5.39 7.87 21.80
CA CYS A 34 5.64 7.01 20.66
C CYS A 34 5.19 7.69 19.36
N ASP A 35 6.02 7.58 18.32
CA ASP A 35 5.74 8.18 17.01
C ASP A 35 6.54 7.47 15.92
N LEU A 36 5.86 6.87 14.94
CA LEU A 36 6.49 6.19 13.80
C LEU A 36 7.35 7.14 12.95
N ARG A 37 7.03 8.44 12.93
CA ARG A 37 7.78 9.44 12.18
C ARG A 37 9.17 9.71 12.77
N LYS A 38 9.49 9.14 13.94
CA LYS A 38 10.85 9.13 14.49
C LYS A 38 11.78 8.14 13.76
N ILE A 39 11.23 7.21 12.97
CA ILE A 39 12.04 6.31 12.14
C ILE A 39 12.81 7.15 11.12
N PRO A 40 14.16 7.09 11.07
CA PRO A 40 14.93 7.89 10.13
C PRO A 40 14.55 7.58 8.68
N ARG A 41 14.42 8.62 7.85
CA ARG A 41 14.07 8.50 6.43
C ARG A 41 14.92 7.47 5.68
N GLN A 42 16.23 7.41 5.94
CA GLN A 42 17.14 6.46 5.31
C GLN A 42 16.80 4.99 5.63
N GLN A 43 16.25 4.73 6.82
CA GLN A 43 15.78 3.41 7.21
C GLN A 43 14.47 3.06 6.48
N LEU A 44 13.55 4.02 6.35
CA LEU A 44 12.35 3.85 5.53
C LEU A 44 12.69 3.61 4.05
N GLU A 45 13.63 4.34 3.48
CA GLU A 45 14.10 4.11 2.10
C GLU A 45 14.76 2.74 1.95
N SER A 46 15.50 2.28 2.95
CA SER A 46 16.08 0.92 2.96
C SER A 46 15.00 -0.16 3.04
N LEU A 47 13.95 0.08 3.83
CA LEU A 47 12.76 -0.78 3.89
C LEU A 47 12.06 -0.86 2.52
N LEU A 48 11.87 0.28 1.85
CA LEU A 48 11.21 0.36 0.54
C LEU A 48 11.99 -0.39 -0.56
N LYS A 49 13.32 -0.40 -0.50
CA LYS A 49 14.15 -1.19 -1.42
C LYS A 49 13.88 -2.70 -1.35
N ILE A 50 13.53 -3.23 -0.17
CA ILE A 50 13.16 -4.65 0.02
C ILE A 50 11.96 -5.01 -0.85
N VAL A 51 10.99 -4.10 -0.91
CA VAL A 51 9.74 -4.28 -1.67
C VAL A 51 9.81 -3.70 -3.09
N ARG A 52 11.01 -3.29 -3.53
CA ARG A 52 11.32 -2.76 -4.86
C ARG A 52 10.65 -1.43 -5.18
N CYS A 53 10.50 -0.58 -4.17
CA CYS A 53 9.99 0.78 -4.33
C CYS A 53 11.13 1.79 -4.09
N GLU A 54 11.08 2.89 -4.83
CA GLU A 54 11.95 4.05 -4.63
C GLU A 54 11.10 5.28 -4.35
N VAL A 55 11.59 6.19 -3.49
CA VAL A 55 10.90 7.45 -3.20
C VAL A 55 11.12 8.43 -4.35
N ILE A 56 10.05 8.85 -5.00
CA ILE A 56 10.07 9.90 -6.03
C ILE A 56 9.95 11.28 -5.37
N SER A 57 8.97 11.44 -4.48
CA SER A 57 8.71 12.71 -3.80
C SER A 57 8.18 12.49 -2.39
N PHE A 58 8.28 13.54 -1.59
CA PHE A 58 7.93 13.51 -0.18
C PHE A 58 7.24 14.83 0.20
N SER A 59 6.19 14.73 1.02
CA SER A 59 5.52 15.86 1.65
C SER A 59 5.18 15.49 3.09
N SER A 60 5.09 16.47 3.98
CA SER A 60 4.84 16.26 5.41
C SER A 60 3.96 17.38 5.96
N ASN A 61 3.15 17.03 6.97
CA ASN A 61 2.44 17.98 7.81
C ASN A 61 2.48 17.52 9.28
N ASP A 62 1.77 18.23 10.16
CA ASP A 62 1.76 17.96 11.60
C ASP A 62 1.29 16.54 11.99
N THR A 63 0.60 15.83 11.09
CA THR A 63 -0.06 14.55 11.35
C THR A 63 0.50 13.38 10.55
N VAL A 64 1.03 13.61 9.33
CA VAL A 64 1.42 12.55 8.41
C VAL A 64 2.60 12.95 7.52
N ASP A 65 3.49 11.98 7.32
CA ASP A 65 4.54 11.97 6.32
C ASP A 65 4.06 11.15 5.10
N ALA A 66 4.00 11.76 3.92
CA ALA A 66 3.51 11.16 2.69
C ALA A 66 4.64 11.02 1.66
N TYR A 67 4.76 9.82 1.09
CA TYR A 67 5.78 9.46 0.12
C TYR A 67 5.12 8.98 -1.17
N VAL A 68 5.42 9.66 -2.28
CA VAL A 68 5.13 9.13 -3.62
C VAL A 68 6.30 8.24 -4.01
N LEU A 69 5.97 7.03 -4.44
CA LEU A 69 6.94 6.00 -4.80
C LEU A 69 6.88 5.71 -6.29
N SER A 70 7.91 5.03 -6.82
CA SER A 70 8.05 4.69 -8.25
C SER A 70 6.81 4.10 -8.93
N GLU A 71 5.95 3.41 -8.18
CA GLU A 71 4.70 2.81 -8.67
C GLU A 71 3.62 2.77 -7.57
N SER A 72 3.70 3.62 -6.54
CA SER A 72 3.11 3.32 -5.22
C SER A 72 3.02 4.56 -4.31
N SER A 73 2.46 4.39 -3.12
CA SER A 73 2.47 5.42 -2.08
C SER A 73 2.70 4.83 -0.69
N MET A 74 3.34 5.59 0.20
CA MET A 74 3.49 5.23 1.61
C MET A 74 3.12 6.42 2.49
N PHE A 75 2.42 6.17 3.59
CA PHE A 75 2.06 7.18 4.59
C PHE A 75 2.50 6.72 5.98
N VAL A 76 3.15 7.63 6.71
CA VAL A 76 3.60 7.40 8.09
C VAL A 76 2.99 8.48 8.97
N ALA A 77 1.97 8.12 9.73
CA ALA A 77 1.41 8.94 10.79
C ALA A 77 1.98 8.49 12.14
N ARG A 78 1.58 9.15 13.23
CA ARG A 78 2.12 8.84 14.56
C ARG A 78 2.05 7.36 14.96
N ARG A 79 0.90 6.71 14.71
CA ARG A 79 0.63 5.31 15.09
C ARG A 79 0.23 4.42 13.92
N ARG A 80 0.10 4.99 12.71
CA ARG A 80 -0.40 4.30 11.51
C ARG A 80 0.65 4.32 10.41
N PHE A 81 0.96 3.14 9.89
CA PHE A 81 1.78 2.94 8.71
C PHE A 81 0.89 2.41 7.57
N ILE A 82 0.93 3.06 6.41
CA ILE A 82 0.24 2.59 5.20
C ILE A 82 1.26 2.44 4.08
N LEU A 83 1.29 1.28 3.43
CA LEU A 83 2.07 1.01 2.24
C LEU A 83 1.15 0.42 1.17
N LYS A 84 0.94 1.17 0.09
CA LYS A 84 0.13 0.75 -1.06
C LYS A 84 1.02 0.57 -2.26
N THR A 85 1.06 -0.65 -2.80
CA THR A 85 1.94 -0.97 -3.93
C THR A 85 1.24 -1.75 -5.04
N CYS A 86 1.70 -1.63 -6.29
CA CYS A 86 1.14 -2.37 -7.43
C CYS A 86 2.22 -3.14 -8.20
N GLY A 87 1.91 -3.63 -9.40
CA GLY A 87 2.82 -4.45 -10.18
C GLY A 87 3.15 -5.78 -9.50
N THR A 88 4.44 -6.11 -9.43
CA THR A 88 4.94 -7.36 -8.83
C THR A 88 5.67 -7.17 -7.50
N THR A 89 5.46 -6.03 -6.85
CA THR A 89 5.99 -5.73 -5.51
C THR A 89 5.48 -6.72 -4.46
N THR A 90 6.21 -6.80 -3.36
CA THR A 90 6.02 -7.80 -2.30
C THR A 90 5.87 -7.14 -0.93
N PRO A 91 4.83 -6.31 -0.69
CA PRO A 91 4.73 -5.46 0.49
C PRO A 91 4.81 -6.22 1.81
N LEU A 92 4.33 -7.47 1.88
CA LEU A 92 4.41 -8.27 3.10
C LEU A 92 5.85 -8.66 3.50
N GLN A 93 6.82 -8.57 2.59
CA GLN A 93 8.23 -8.80 2.92
C GLN A 93 8.84 -7.69 3.77
N CYS A 94 8.19 -6.53 3.88
CA CYS A 94 8.67 -5.45 4.76
C CYS A 94 8.27 -5.65 6.23
N LEU A 95 7.40 -6.61 6.57
CA LEU A 95 6.85 -6.75 7.93
C LEU A 95 7.93 -6.92 8.99
N ALA A 96 8.80 -7.94 8.87
CA ALA A 96 9.88 -8.18 9.82
C ALA A 96 10.80 -6.94 10.02
N PRO A 97 11.39 -6.36 8.95
CA PRO A 97 12.24 -5.18 9.11
C PRO A 97 11.47 -3.95 9.60
N LEU A 98 10.19 -3.78 9.25
CA LEU A 98 9.36 -2.69 9.78
C LEU A 98 9.20 -2.83 11.31
N MET A 99 8.88 -4.02 11.82
CA MET A 99 8.76 -4.26 13.26
C MET A 99 10.05 -3.88 14.01
N LEU A 100 11.22 -4.23 13.45
CA LEU A 100 12.51 -3.84 14.02
C LEU A 100 12.71 -2.31 14.02
N LEU A 101 12.29 -1.60 12.97
CA LEU A 101 12.38 -0.13 12.95
C LEU A 101 11.45 0.50 13.98
N VAL A 102 10.25 -0.05 14.15
CA VAL A 102 9.27 0.43 15.12
C VAL A 102 9.80 0.27 16.55
N GLU A 103 10.34 -0.90 16.88
CA GLU A 103 10.95 -1.17 18.19
C GLU A 103 12.13 -0.22 18.47
N ASN A 104 13.02 -0.03 17.50
CA ASN A 104 14.25 0.74 17.68
C ASN A 104 14.04 2.26 17.74
N TYR A 105 13.04 2.80 17.04
CA TYR A 105 12.91 4.26 16.85
C TYR A 105 11.57 4.84 17.30
N ALA A 106 10.48 4.08 17.19
CA ALA A 106 9.14 4.63 17.38
C ALA A 106 8.59 4.43 18.80
N GLY A 107 9.16 3.48 19.56
CA GLY A 107 8.78 3.23 20.96
C GLY A 107 7.49 2.44 21.14
N PHE A 108 6.93 1.86 20.07
CA PHE A 108 5.82 0.91 20.16
C PHE A 108 6.36 -0.52 20.35
N ASP A 109 5.64 -1.32 21.11
CA ASP A 109 5.98 -2.73 21.39
C ASP A 109 4.85 -3.71 20.99
N GLN A 110 3.72 -3.19 20.49
CA GLN A 110 2.58 -3.97 20.05
C GLN A 110 2.01 -3.46 18.74
N VAL A 111 1.54 -4.41 17.93
CA VAL A 111 0.63 -4.15 16.83
C VAL A 111 -0.79 -4.16 17.38
N GLU A 112 -1.50 -3.06 17.17
CA GLU A 112 -2.90 -2.89 17.56
C GLU A 112 -3.82 -3.56 16.54
N ASP A 113 -3.62 -3.25 15.27
CA ASP A 113 -4.43 -3.77 14.17
C ASP A 113 -3.61 -3.85 12.88
N VAL A 114 -4.08 -4.69 11.96
CA VAL A 114 -3.52 -4.87 10.63
C VAL A 114 -4.68 -4.97 9.65
N PHE A 115 -4.56 -4.28 8.53
CA PHE A 115 -5.42 -4.48 7.37
C PHE A 115 -4.53 -4.74 6.17
N TYR A 116 -4.54 -5.97 5.69
CA TYR A 116 -3.95 -6.30 4.40
C TYR A 116 -5.05 -6.61 3.41
N SER A 117 -5.15 -5.81 2.35
CA SER A 117 -6.22 -5.96 1.37
C SER A 117 -5.74 -5.80 -0.06
N ARG A 118 -6.53 -6.40 -0.97
CA ARG A 118 -6.37 -6.22 -2.41
C ARG A 118 -7.59 -6.75 -3.16
N LYS A 119 -7.82 -6.21 -4.35
CA LYS A 119 -8.69 -6.86 -5.33
C LYS A 119 -8.04 -8.15 -5.85
N ASN A 120 -8.82 -9.05 -6.44
CA ASN A 120 -8.27 -10.14 -7.24
C ASN A 120 -7.43 -9.63 -8.41
N PHE A 121 -6.24 -10.22 -8.61
CA PHE A 121 -5.34 -9.89 -9.70
C PHE A 121 -5.91 -10.30 -11.06
N LYS A 122 -5.56 -9.53 -12.10
CA LYS A 122 -5.85 -9.93 -13.49
C LYS A 122 -4.93 -11.07 -13.95
N ARG A 123 -3.67 -11.10 -13.49
CA ARG A 123 -2.68 -12.16 -13.78
C ARG A 123 -1.96 -12.63 -12.50
N PRO A 124 -2.64 -13.41 -11.64
CA PRO A 124 -2.05 -13.90 -10.39
C PRO A 124 -0.79 -14.78 -10.61
N ASP A 125 -0.69 -15.44 -11.77
CA ASP A 125 0.46 -16.27 -12.16
C ASP A 125 1.77 -15.48 -12.31
N LEU A 126 1.68 -14.18 -12.61
CA LEU A 126 2.83 -13.29 -12.78
C LEU A 126 3.32 -12.69 -11.44
N GLN A 127 2.56 -12.85 -10.36
CA GLN A 127 2.96 -12.36 -9.05
C GLN A 127 4.10 -13.22 -8.46
N LYS A 128 4.89 -12.60 -7.57
CA LYS A 128 5.95 -13.29 -6.80
C LYS A 128 5.33 -13.97 -5.59
N ASN A 129 5.90 -15.07 -5.11
CA ASN A 129 5.49 -15.62 -3.82
C ASN A 129 5.78 -14.59 -2.69
N PRO A 130 4.92 -14.47 -1.66
CA PRO A 130 3.69 -15.26 -1.42
C PRO A 130 2.46 -14.79 -2.21
N HIS A 131 2.53 -13.65 -2.91
CA HIS A 131 1.41 -12.94 -3.54
C HIS A 131 0.75 -13.59 -4.77
N ARG A 132 0.95 -14.90 -4.97
CA ARG A 132 0.28 -15.65 -6.06
C ARG A 132 -1.13 -16.09 -5.70
N SER A 133 -1.45 -16.18 -4.42
CA SER A 133 -2.79 -16.51 -3.95
C SER A 133 -3.02 -15.90 -2.57
N PHE A 134 -4.28 -15.65 -2.23
CA PHE A 134 -4.61 -15.01 -0.96
C PHE A 134 -4.31 -15.92 0.23
N GLU A 135 -4.49 -17.23 0.07
CA GLU A 135 -4.19 -18.24 1.10
C GLU A 135 -2.72 -18.21 1.53
N LYS A 136 -1.80 -17.97 0.58
CA LYS A 136 -0.37 -17.85 0.87
C LYS A 136 -0.02 -16.54 1.57
N GLU A 137 -0.71 -15.46 1.23
CA GLU A 137 -0.55 -14.17 1.90
C GLU A 137 -1.04 -14.27 3.35
N VAL A 138 -2.20 -14.89 3.57
CA VAL A 138 -2.75 -15.21 4.90
C VAL A 138 -1.79 -16.09 5.70
N ALA A 139 -1.28 -17.17 5.12
CA ALA A 139 -0.33 -18.05 5.80
C ALA A 139 0.97 -17.33 6.21
N LEU A 140 1.45 -16.38 5.39
CA LEU A 140 2.57 -15.53 5.79
C LEU A 140 2.18 -14.62 6.94
N LEU A 141 1.04 -13.93 6.85
CA LEU A 141 0.58 -13.02 7.90
C LEU A 141 0.36 -13.73 9.24
N ASP A 142 -0.25 -14.91 9.24
CA ASP A 142 -0.43 -15.73 10.44
C ASP A 142 0.90 -16.18 11.07
N SER A 143 2.00 -16.24 10.29
CA SER A 143 3.32 -16.51 10.84
C SER A 143 3.91 -15.33 11.64
N PHE A 144 3.39 -14.11 11.43
CA PHE A 144 3.80 -12.91 12.17
C PHE A 144 2.93 -12.66 13.41
N PHE A 145 1.66 -13.04 13.38
CA PHE A 145 0.71 -12.70 14.44
C PHE A 145 0.27 -13.96 15.19
N VAL A 146 0.68 -14.09 16.46
CA VAL A 146 0.59 -15.32 17.28
C VAL A 146 -0.82 -15.92 17.37
N ASN A 147 -1.86 -15.09 17.35
CA ASN A 147 -3.26 -15.53 17.40
C ASN A 147 -3.91 -15.65 16.01
N GLY A 148 -3.13 -15.45 14.95
CA GLY A 148 -3.59 -15.31 13.58
C GLY A 148 -4.51 -14.10 13.37
N GLY A 149 -5.02 -14.00 12.16
CA GLY A 149 -6.05 -13.04 11.78
C GLY A 149 -7.25 -13.73 11.16
N THR A 150 -8.22 -12.94 10.69
CA THR A 150 -9.33 -13.41 9.89
C THR A 150 -9.18 -12.93 8.46
N ALA A 151 -9.36 -13.87 7.54
CA ALA A 151 -9.36 -13.64 6.12
C ALA A 151 -10.80 -13.61 5.58
N TYR A 152 -11.12 -12.60 4.78
CA TYR A 152 -12.40 -12.39 4.14
C TYR A 152 -12.22 -12.30 2.63
N CYS A 153 -13.24 -12.77 1.91
CA CYS A 153 -13.41 -12.54 0.47
C CYS A 153 -14.78 -11.89 0.27
N LEU A 154 -14.77 -10.61 -0.12
CA LEU A 154 -15.98 -9.83 -0.37
C LEU A 154 -16.26 -9.83 -1.87
N GLY A 155 -17.46 -10.28 -2.26
CA GLY A 155 -17.85 -10.45 -3.65
C GLY A 155 -17.76 -11.90 -4.12
N SER A 156 -17.57 -12.11 -5.42
CA SER A 156 -17.53 -13.45 -6.02
C SER A 156 -16.13 -13.77 -6.53
N PRO A 157 -15.48 -14.85 -6.06
CA PRO A 157 -14.18 -15.28 -6.58
C PRO A 157 -14.16 -15.55 -8.08
N ALA A 158 -15.31 -15.87 -8.68
CA ALA A 158 -15.46 -16.10 -10.12
C ALA A 158 -15.57 -14.80 -10.93
N ARG A 159 -15.68 -13.64 -10.26
CA ARG A 159 -15.76 -12.30 -10.86
C ARG A 159 -14.78 -11.39 -10.13
N ASP A 160 -15.20 -10.15 -9.85
CA ASP A 160 -14.48 -9.26 -8.98
C ASP A 160 -14.76 -9.61 -7.52
N CYS A 161 -13.67 -9.78 -6.79
CA CYS A 161 -13.71 -9.89 -5.34
C CYS A 161 -12.56 -9.09 -4.72
N TRP A 162 -12.77 -8.70 -3.48
CA TRP A 162 -11.80 -8.00 -2.66
C TRP A 162 -11.46 -8.86 -1.45
N TYR A 163 -10.17 -9.08 -1.27
CA TYR A 163 -9.62 -9.88 -0.19
C TYR A 163 -9.18 -8.95 0.95
N LEU A 164 -9.44 -9.38 2.18
CA LEU A 164 -9.04 -8.67 3.39
C LEU A 164 -8.54 -9.66 4.43
N TYR A 165 -7.38 -9.39 4.99
CA TYR A 165 -6.89 -9.99 6.21
C TYR A 165 -6.84 -8.92 7.29
N THR A 166 -7.37 -9.21 8.47
CA THR A 166 -7.31 -8.33 9.63
C THR A 166 -7.21 -9.09 10.94
N LEU A 167 -6.76 -8.43 12.01
CA LEU A 167 -6.65 -9.07 13.32
C LEU A 167 -8.00 -9.06 14.04
N ASN A 168 -8.23 -10.08 14.87
CA ASN A 168 -9.35 -10.08 15.82
C ASN A 168 -8.79 -9.77 17.21
N PRO A 169 -8.70 -8.51 17.63
CA PRO A 169 -8.20 -8.19 18.95
C PRO A 169 -9.16 -8.78 20.01
N PRO A 170 -8.64 -9.43 21.07
CA PRO A 170 -9.46 -10.02 22.12
C PRO A 170 -10.23 -8.97 22.93
N THR A 171 -9.75 -7.73 22.94
CA THR A 171 -10.40 -6.58 23.57
C THR A 171 -10.66 -5.50 22.51
N PRO A 172 -11.92 -5.10 22.27
CA PRO A 172 -12.21 -4.04 21.32
C PRO A 172 -11.59 -2.73 21.82
N HIS A 173 -10.89 -2.04 20.94
CA HIS A 173 -10.33 -0.72 21.22
C HIS A 173 -11.46 0.31 21.34
N PRO A 174 -11.29 1.38 22.15
CA PRO A 174 -12.26 2.45 22.19
C PRO A 174 -12.41 3.04 20.78
N PRO A 175 -13.65 3.27 20.30
CA PRO A 175 -13.88 3.73 18.94
C PRO A 175 -13.23 5.10 18.75
N GLN A 176 -12.30 5.17 17.79
CA GLN A 176 -11.79 6.41 17.25
C GLN A 176 -12.45 6.66 15.90
N PRO A 177 -12.77 7.91 15.54
CA PRO A 177 -13.35 8.21 14.24
C PRO A 177 -12.29 7.98 13.15
N ASP A 178 -12.38 6.84 12.46
CA ASP A 178 -11.55 6.49 11.33
C ASP A 178 -12.42 5.87 10.23
N GLN A 179 -12.14 6.24 8.99
CA GLN A 179 -12.83 5.72 7.82
C GLN A 179 -11.92 5.75 6.59
N THR A 180 -11.97 4.68 5.80
CA THR A 180 -11.22 4.53 4.55
C THR A 180 -12.19 4.19 3.43
N LEU A 181 -12.16 4.96 2.34
CA LEU A 181 -12.91 4.72 1.10
C LEU A 181 -11.93 4.42 -0.03
N GLU A 182 -12.09 3.27 -0.67
CA GLU A 182 -11.34 2.92 -1.88
C GLU A 182 -12.29 2.83 -3.08
N VAL A 183 -11.97 3.57 -4.15
CA VAL A 183 -12.68 3.50 -5.43
C VAL A 183 -11.75 2.88 -6.47
N LEU A 184 -11.96 1.59 -6.78
CA LEU A 184 -11.15 0.83 -7.72
C LEU A 184 -11.83 0.80 -9.08
N MET A 185 -11.19 1.36 -10.11
CA MET A 185 -11.78 1.55 -11.43
C MET A 185 -11.02 0.76 -12.50
N THR A 186 -11.74 0.18 -13.45
CA THR A 186 -11.20 -0.50 -14.64
C THR A 186 -11.93 -0.03 -15.89
N ASP A 187 -11.35 -0.32 -17.06
CA ASP A 187 -11.96 -0.02 -18.37
C ASP A 187 -12.34 1.46 -18.52
N LEU A 188 -11.41 2.31 -18.10
CA LEU A 188 -11.52 3.77 -18.12
C LEU A 188 -11.59 4.30 -19.57
N ASP A 189 -12.29 5.42 -19.76
CA ASP A 189 -12.42 6.08 -21.06
C ASP A 189 -11.02 6.43 -21.63
N PRO A 190 -10.66 5.89 -22.81
CA PRO A 190 -9.36 6.14 -23.44
C PRO A 190 -9.07 7.63 -23.67
N GLU A 191 -10.09 8.45 -23.96
CA GLU A 191 -9.90 9.88 -24.19
C GLU A 191 -9.52 10.61 -22.89
N VAL A 192 -10.09 10.18 -21.76
CA VAL A 192 -9.69 10.70 -20.43
C VAL A 192 -8.28 10.23 -20.09
N MET A 193 -7.95 8.97 -20.38
CA MET A 193 -6.63 8.41 -20.08
C MET A 193 -5.48 9.08 -20.85
N LYS A 194 -5.75 9.68 -22.01
CA LYS A 194 -4.73 10.45 -22.77
C LYS A 194 -4.10 11.56 -21.94
N ILE A 195 -4.84 12.16 -20.98
CA ILE A 195 -4.32 13.20 -20.09
C ILE A 195 -3.09 12.72 -19.32
N PHE A 196 -3.02 11.43 -18.96
CA PHE A 196 -1.95 10.85 -18.15
C PHE A 196 -0.77 10.31 -18.98
N THR A 197 -0.65 10.75 -20.23
CA THR A 197 0.50 10.45 -21.09
C THR A 197 1.43 11.66 -21.20
N GLN A 198 2.68 11.45 -21.59
CA GLN A 198 3.63 12.54 -21.83
C GLN A 198 3.20 13.46 -23.00
N GLU A 199 2.36 12.96 -23.91
CA GLU A 199 1.79 13.76 -25.00
C GLU A 199 0.58 14.60 -24.53
N GLY A 200 -0.25 14.05 -23.64
CA GLY A 200 -1.45 14.72 -23.15
C GLY A 200 -1.20 15.79 -22.09
N SER A 201 -0.12 15.65 -21.32
CA SER A 201 0.25 16.60 -20.28
C SER A 201 1.74 16.87 -20.23
N SER A 202 2.07 18.16 -20.14
CA SER A 202 3.46 18.65 -20.13
C SER A 202 4.16 18.45 -18.78
N SER A 203 3.39 18.25 -17.70
CA SER A 203 3.88 18.05 -16.35
C SER A 203 2.83 17.36 -15.48
N ALA A 204 3.23 16.87 -14.29
CA ALA A 204 2.29 16.33 -13.31
C ALA A 204 1.25 17.38 -12.86
N ALA A 205 1.66 18.64 -12.67
CA ALA A 205 0.75 19.72 -12.29
C ALA A 205 -0.29 20.01 -13.38
N ASP A 206 0.12 20.01 -14.64
CA ASP A 206 -0.76 20.16 -15.81
C ASP A 206 -1.78 19.01 -15.89
N ALA A 207 -1.34 17.76 -15.69
CA ALA A 207 -2.22 16.60 -15.65
C ALA A 207 -3.25 16.67 -14.51
N THR A 208 -2.83 17.09 -13.32
CA THR A 208 -3.72 17.26 -12.16
C THR A 208 -4.84 18.25 -12.46
N GLN A 209 -4.51 19.42 -13.03
CA GLN A 209 -5.48 20.45 -13.38
C GLN A 209 -6.42 20.03 -14.52
N LYS A 210 -5.88 19.46 -15.61
CA LYS A 210 -6.68 19.01 -16.76
C LYS A 210 -7.66 17.91 -16.42
N SER A 211 -7.26 16.99 -15.55
CA SER A 211 -8.11 15.86 -15.11
C SER A 211 -9.13 16.26 -14.04
N GLY A 212 -8.97 17.44 -13.42
CA GLY A 212 -9.80 17.89 -12.30
C GLY A 212 -9.53 17.15 -10.99
N ILE A 213 -8.39 16.46 -10.87
CA ILE A 213 -8.02 15.73 -9.65
C ILE A 213 -7.89 16.68 -8.45
N ASP A 214 -7.43 17.91 -8.67
CA ASP A 214 -7.32 18.95 -7.65
C ASP A 214 -8.67 19.37 -7.04
N LEU A 215 -9.79 19.01 -7.69
CA LEU A 215 -11.13 19.36 -7.27
C LEU A 215 -11.85 18.22 -6.52
N ILE A 216 -11.24 17.03 -6.39
CA ILE A 216 -11.87 15.85 -5.76
C ILE A 216 -11.98 16.05 -4.24
N ILE A 217 -10.90 16.52 -3.60
CA ILE A 217 -10.87 16.86 -2.17
C ILE A 217 -10.35 18.29 -2.07
N CYS A 218 -11.26 19.25 -1.91
CA CYS A 218 -10.89 20.66 -1.78
C CYS A 218 -10.23 20.92 -0.42
N GLY A 219 -9.05 21.57 -0.43
CA GLY A 219 -8.30 21.95 0.78
C GLY A 219 -7.01 22.67 0.47
#